data_AF-A0A168IFY0-F1
#
_entry.id   AF-A0A168IFY0-F1
#
_cell.length_a   1.000
_cell.length_b   1.000
_cell.length_c   1.000
_cell.angle_alpha   90.00
_cell.angle_beta   90.00
_cell.angle_gamma   90.00
#
_symmetry.space_group_name_H-M   'P 1'
#
loop_
_entity.id
_entity.type
_entity.pdbx_description
1 polymer ?
#
loop_
_entity_poly.entity_id
_entity_poly.type
_entity_poly.pdbx_seq_one_letter_code
_entity_poly.pdbx_strand_id
1 'polypeptide(L)'
;MSQIHRQQQWGVTAPISLDLPTEHEIRLTEDLVKTLHDYGLFESEKEAQKRITVLNKLNFMVKDFVYRVGIKQGLSEQQAKSAGGKIFTFGSYKLGVHNTGADIDTLCVIPKHVERDHFFTIMYTMLSERPEVTELTSVVDAYVPVIKMRFSGIPIDFVCARLSIAVVPDDLDLSDNNLLLGLDERCIRSLNGSRVTDEILRLVPSVPVFRLALRTIKLWAKKRAIYSNIMGFLGGVAWAMLVARVCQMYPNACAASIVSRFFRIMYQWGWPQPVLLKPMEESPLPARQWNPNLFPADKSHRMPIITPAYPSMCATHNVTDSTRDIMLHEFRRTGEIADKIMIGIGKWQDLFEESDFFQIYNHYLQIVVSSYSPQIRLQWSGLVESRLRQLVSKLELVDLLQIAHPYIKGIEKVHYCFPGKESWDAAHGNFNIAERTFTVDSTINEQDHIRSIPSLSAQEKESLVPIYTTTFYIGLKVEPITDESPGPRKLNLVWPTSEFLKSAKMWDKYDQATMGITIKNLKGSMLPDELGSEINFSLHFQG
;
A
#
# COMPACT_ATOMS: atom_id res chain seq x y z
N MET A 1 -34.70 -15.42 -38.39
CA MET A 1 -33.94 -15.95 -37.24
C MET A 1 -33.04 -14.84 -36.73
N SER A 2 -33.47 -14.13 -35.68
CA SER A 2 -32.71 -13.03 -35.10
C SER A 2 -31.44 -13.57 -34.44
N GLN A 3 -30.28 -13.07 -34.86
CA GLN A 3 -29.03 -13.24 -34.11
C GLN A 3 -29.23 -12.62 -32.73
N ILE A 4 -29.44 -13.48 -31.73
CA ILE A 4 -29.38 -13.08 -30.32
C ILE A 4 -27.94 -12.65 -30.09
N HIS A 5 -27.69 -11.33 -30.02
CA HIS A 5 -26.44 -10.82 -29.47
C HIS A 5 -26.29 -11.41 -28.07
N ARG A 6 -25.44 -12.44 -27.91
CA ARG A 6 -25.04 -12.93 -26.59
C ARG A 6 -24.39 -11.74 -25.88
N GLN A 7 -25.11 -11.16 -24.91
CA GLN A 7 -24.52 -10.15 -24.03
C GLN A 7 -23.27 -10.75 -23.39
N GLN A 8 -22.17 -10.00 -23.45
CA GLN A 8 -20.91 -10.41 -22.85
C GLN A 8 -21.10 -10.59 -21.34
N GLN A 9 -20.84 -11.79 -20.86
CA GLN A 9 -20.89 -12.12 -19.43
C GLN A 9 -19.64 -11.54 -18.75
N TRP A 10 -19.86 -10.73 -17.70
CA TRP A 10 -18.81 -10.13 -16.90
C TRP A 10 -18.70 -10.83 -15.55
N GLY A 11 -17.51 -11.31 -15.20
CA GLY A 11 -17.28 -12.00 -13.93
C GLY A 11 -17.88 -13.40 -13.85
N VAL A 12 -17.81 -13.98 -12.65
CA VAL A 12 -18.20 -15.38 -12.37
C VAL A 12 -19.70 -15.60 -12.12
N THR A 13 -20.50 -14.54 -12.09
CA THR A 13 -21.97 -14.62 -11.90
C THR A 13 -22.69 -13.67 -12.85
N ALA A 14 -23.94 -13.95 -13.18
CA ALA A 14 -24.80 -13.01 -13.91
C ALA A 14 -24.86 -11.62 -13.21
N PRO A 15 -25.07 -10.53 -13.98
CA PRO A 15 -25.23 -9.20 -13.41
C PRO A 15 -26.47 -9.13 -12.52
N ILE A 16 -26.42 -8.30 -11.46
CA ILE A 16 -27.55 -8.08 -10.55
C ILE A 16 -28.59 -7.16 -11.21
N SER A 17 -28.13 -6.15 -11.95
CA SER A 17 -29.00 -5.28 -12.75
C SER A 17 -28.26 -4.84 -14.02
N LEU A 18 -29.03 -4.68 -15.10
CA LEU A 18 -28.60 -4.15 -16.39
C LEU A 18 -29.17 -2.74 -16.64
N ASP A 19 -29.77 -2.12 -15.63
CA ASP A 19 -30.43 -0.83 -15.77
C ASP A 19 -29.40 0.26 -16.13
N LEU A 20 -29.83 1.17 -16.99
CA LEU A 20 -29.07 2.38 -17.31
C LEU A 20 -29.23 3.41 -16.17
N PRO A 21 -28.23 4.29 -15.97
CA PRO A 21 -28.31 5.31 -14.94
C PRO A 21 -29.44 6.30 -15.24
N THR A 22 -30.12 6.73 -14.19
CA THR A 22 -31.10 7.82 -14.26
C THR A 22 -30.40 9.18 -14.40
N GLU A 23 -31.12 10.21 -14.86
CA GLU A 23 -30.58 11.57 -14.94
C GLU A 23 -30.08 12.11 -13.59
N HIS A 24 -30.73 11.68 -12.51
CA HIS A 24 -30.30 12.01 -11.14
C HIS A 24 -28.94 11.40 -10.81
N GLU A 25 -28.74 10.12 -11.10
CA GLU A 25 -27.47 9.43 -10.86
C GLU A 25 -26.33 9.95 -11.75
N ILE A 26 -26.66 10.44 -12.95
CA ILE A 26 -25.72 11.12 -13.84
C ILE A 26 -25.27 12.44 -13.20
N ARG A 27 -26.20 13.29 -12.75
CA ARG A 27 -25.86 14.54 -12.03
C ARG A 27 -25.02 14.29 -10.78
N LEU A 28 -25.36 13.28 -9.98
CA LEU A 28 -24.54 12.88 -8.83
C LEU A 28 -23.13 12.43 -9.24
N THR A 29 -22.96 11.83 -10.42
CA THR A 29 -21.64 11.46 -10.96
C THR A 29 -20.85 12.70 -11.35
N GLU A 30 -21.48 13.73 -11.93
CA GLU A 30 -20.83 15.01 -12.24
C GLU A 30 -20.36 15.72 -10.96
N ASP A 31 -21.20 15.75 -9.93
CA ASP A 31 -20.84 16.29 -8.61
C ASP A 31 -19.71 15.51 -7.94
N LEU A 32 -19.69 14.18 -8.12
CA LEU A 32 -18.59 13.33 -7.66
C LEU A 32 -17.28 13.70 -8.36
N VAL A 33 -17.30 13.83 -9.70
CA VAL A 33 -16.11 14.20 -10.48
C VAL A 33 -15.56 15.54 -10.01
N LYS A 34 -16.42 16.55 -9.84
CA LYS A 34 -16.03 17.85 -9.31
C LYS A 34 -15.38 17.73 -7.93
N THR A 35 -16.00 16.97 -7.03
CA THR A 35 -15.45 16.73 -5.69
C THR A 35 -14.07 16.07 -5.76
N LEU A 36 -13.88 15.05 -6.59
CA LEU A 36 -12.58 14.39 -6.75
C LEU A 36 -11.50 15.33 -7.34
N HIS A 37 -11.88 16.32 -8.15
CA HIS A 37 -10.98 17.40 -8.59
C HIS A 37 -10.58 18.31 -7.43
N ASP A 38 -11.52 18.70 -6.58
CA ASP A 38 -11.27 19.56 -5.42
C ASP A 38 -10.29 18.89 -4.42
N TYR A 39 -10.31 17.55 -4.32
CA TYR A 39 -9.34 16.77 -3.54
C TYR A 39 -8.01 16.51 -4.27
N GLY A 40 -7.77 17.10 -5.45
CA GLY A 40 -6.51 17.01 -6.17
C GLY A 40 -6.17 15.60 -6.65
N LEU A 41 -7.17 14.76 -6.94
CA LEU A 41 -6.91 13.38 -7.34
C LEU A 41 -6.45 13.26 -8.78
N PHE A 42 -6.77 14.21 -9.65
CA PHE A 42 -6.40 14.18 -11.06
C PHE A 42 -5.07 14.90 -11.29
N GLU A 43 -4.16 14.25 -12.02
CA GLU A 43 -2.89 14.88 -12.40
C GLU A 43 -3.10 15.90 -13.52
N SER A 44 -2.18 16.86 -13.62
CA SER A 44 -2.15 17.81 -14.72
C SER A 44 -1.64 17.16 -16.01
N GLU A 45 -2.06 17.68 -17.17
CA GLU A 45 -1.59 17.21 -18.48
C GLU A 45 -0.06 17.33 -18.62
N LYS A 46 0.53 18.39 -18.04
CA LYS A 46 1.98 18.61 -18.01
C LYS A 46 2.71 17.48 -17.26
N GLU A 47 2.17 17.04 -16.12
CA GLU A 47 2.73 15.92 -15.36
C GLU A 47 2.57 14.60 -16.11
N ALA A 48 1.40 14.36 -16.71
CA ALA A 48 1.17 13.18 -17.54
C ALA A 48 2.20 13.08 -18.68
N GLN A 49 2.44 14.19 -19.39
CA GLN A 49 3.43 14.25 -20.47
C GLN A 49 4.87 14.04 -19.96
N LYS A 50 5.18 14.55 -18.76
CA LYS A 50 6.48 14.32 -18.10
C LYS A 50 6.67 12.84 -17.78
N ARG A 51 5.65 12.15 -17.26
CA ARG A 51 5.68 10.69 -16.99
C ARG A 51 5.91 9.89 -18.26
N ILE A 52 5.22 10.22 -19.36
CA ILE A 52 5.41 9.58 -20.67
C ILE A 52 6.86 9.76 -21.15
N THR A 53 7.41 10.96 -21.04
CA THR A 53 8.79 11.26 -21.45
C THR A 53 9.80 10.43 -20.66
N VAL A 54 9.62 10.35 -19.34
CA VAL A 54 10.47 9.55 -18.44
C VAL A 54 10.38 8.06 -18.76
N LEU A 55 9.18 7.52 -18.97
CA LEU A 55 8.99 6.11 -19.36
C LEU A 55 9.65 5.79 -20.71
N ASN A 56 9.57 6.68 -21.70
CA ASN A 56 10.23 6.49 -22.99
C ASN A 56 11.76 6.47 -22.85
N LYS A 57 12.34 7.37 -22.04
CA LYS A 57 13.77 7.36 -21.72
C LYS A 57 14.17 6.06 -21.03
N LEU A 58 13.40 5.63 -20.03
CA LEU A 58 13.67 4.41 -19.29
C LEU A 58 13.58 3.16 -20.19
N ASN A 59 12.60 3.10 -21.10
CA ASN A 59 12.48 2.02 -22.07
C ASN A 59 13.69 1.94 -23.01
N PHE A 60 14.19 3.09 -23.47
CA PHE A 60 15.42 3.14 -24.26
C PHE A 60 16.63 2.65 -23.46
N MET A 61 16.75 3.05 -22.20
CA MET A 61 17.82 2.57 -21.31
C MET A 61 17.76 1.07 -21.10
N VAL A 62 16.57 0.46 -20.99
CA VAL A 62 16.42 -1.00 -20.90
C VAL A 62 16.95 -1.71 -22.15
N LYS A 63 16.67 -1.18 -23.33
CA LYS A 63 17.21 -1.74 -24.59
C LYS A 63 18.73 -1.64 -24.66
N ASP A 64 19.30 -0.49 -24.26
CA ASP A 64 20.76 -0.31 -24.18
C ASP A 64 21.38 -1.23 -23.11
N PHE A 65 20.72 -1.41 -21.97
CA PHE A 65 21.13 -2.32 -20.91
C PHE A 65 21.21 -3.77 -21.41
N VAL A 66 20.15 -4.27 -22.06
CA VAL A 66 20.12 -5.62 -22.64
C VAL A 66 21.21 -5.77 -23.71
N TYR A 67 21.38 -4.77 -24.58
CA TYR A 67 22.44 -4.75 -25.58
C TYR A 67 23.84 -4.88 -24.95
N ARG A 68 24.17 -4.05 -23.94
CA ARG A 68 25.48 -4.08 -23.26
C ARG A 68 25.76 -5.42 -22.60
N VAL A 69 24.75 -6.03 -21.97
CA VAL A 69 24.90 -7.37 -21.38
C VAL A 69 25.11 -8.42 -22.47
N GLY A 70 24.38 -8.34 -23.58
CA GLY A 70 24.54 -9.23 -24.73
C GLY A 70 25.97 -9.20 -25.29
N ILE A 71 26.54 -8.01 -25.52
CA ILE A 71 27.93 -7.86 -25.96
C ILE A 71 28.91 -8.44 -24.95
N LYS A 72 28.72 -8.15 -23.65
CA LYS A 72 29.57 -8.66 -22.56
C LYS A 72 29.57 -10.19 -22.49
N GLN A 73 28.47 -10.82 -22.88
CA GLN A 73 28.31 -12.28 -22.93
C GLN A 73 28.73 -12.89 -24.28
N GLY A 74 29.32 -12.10 -25.19
CA GLY A 74 29.86 -12.57 -26.46
C GLY A 74 28.83 -12.73 -27.59
N LEU A 75 27.63 -12.15 -27.47
CA LEU A 75 26.70 -12.05 -28.61
C LEU A 75 27.26 -11.10 -29.67
N SER A 76 26.96 -11.36 -30.94
CA SER A 76 27.26 -10.39 -32.01
C SER A 76 26.45 -9.11 -31.85
N GLU A 77 26.91 -7.99 -32.42
CA GLU A 77 26.17 -6.72 -32.37
C GLU A 77 24.73 -6.84 -32.88
N GLN A 78 24.53 -7.62 -33.95
CA GLN A 78 23.20 -7.87 -34.49
C GLN A 78 22.32 -8.67 -33.51
N GLN A 79 22.87 -9.72 -32.90
CA GLN A 79 22.14 -10.52 -31.92
C GLN A 79 21.80 -9.71 -30.67
N ALA A 80 22.79 -8.99 -30.11
CA ALA A 80 22.61 -8.14 -28.94
C ALA A 80 21.57 -7.03 -29.19
N LYS A 81 21.57 -6.43 -30.39
CA LYS A 81 20.56 -5.41 -30.75
C LYS A 81 19.17 -6.03 -30.93
N SER A 82 19.09 -7.23 -31.50
CA SER A 82 17.83 -7.94 -31.70
C SER A 82 17.23 -8.53 -30.41
N ALA A 83 18.02 -8.67 -29.35
CA ALA A 83 17.58 -9.20 -28.05
C ALA A 83 16.43 -8.40 -27.42
N GLY A 84 16.37 -7.09 -27.72
CA GLY A 84 15.27 -6.21 -27.34
C GLY A 84 15.31 -5.84 -25.85
N GLY A 85 14.18 -6.04 -25.18
CA GLY A 85 13.95 -5.56 -23.81
C GLY A 85 12.85 -4.51 -23.78
N LYS A 86 12.00 -4.57 -22.75
CA LYS A 86 10.78 -3.75 -22.69
C LYS A 86 10.41 -3.43 -21.26
N ILE A 87 9.90 -2.22 -21.04
CA ILE A 87 9.23 -1.89 -19.79
C ILE A 87 7.72 -2.07 -19.87
N PHE A 88 7.12 -2.44 -18.76
CA PHE A 88 5.68 -2.43 -18.54
C PHE A 88 5.38 -1.60 -17.30
N THR A 89 4.29 -0.84 -17.30
CA THR A 89 3.81 -0.20 -16.08
C THR A 89 2.72 -1.05 -15.44
N PHE A 90 2.58 -0.95 -14.12
CA PHE A 90 1.50 -1.61 -13.39
C PHE A 90 0.98 -0.71 -12.27
N GLY A 91 0.16 -1.28 -11.39
CA GLY A 91 -0.30 -0.57 -10.20
C GLY A 91 -1.19 0.62 -10.53
N SER A 92 -1.14 1.64 -9.67
CA SER A 92 -2.10 2.75 -9.73
C SER A 92 -1.98 3.61 -10.99
N TYR A 93 -0.75 3.78 -11.50
CA TYR A 93 -0.47 4.52 -12.72
C TYR A 93 -1.09 3.83 -13.94
N LYS A 94 -0.84 2.53 -14.13
CA LYS A 94 -1.41 1.76 -15.23
C LYS A 94 -2.94 1.65 -15.16
N LEU A 95 -3.49 1.54 -13.96
CA LEU A 95 -4.95 1.60 -13.74
C LEU A 95 -5.54 2.98 -14.07
N GLY A 96 -4.74 4.04 -14.13
CA GLY A 96 -5.20 5.42 -14.35
C GLY A 96 -5.89 6.04 -13.13
N VAL A 97 -5.54 5.60 -11.93
CA VAL A 97 -6.10 6.03 -10.64
C VAL A 97 -5.04 6.53 -9.67
N HIS A 98 -3.87 6.88 -10.19
CA HIS A 98 -2.81 7.53 -9.45
C HIS A 98 -3.16 9.00 -9.18
N ASN A 99 -2.57 9.52 -8.11
CA ASN A 99 -2.70 10.91 -7.70
C ASN A 99 -1.48 11.71 -8.18
N THR A 100 -1.56 13.03 -8.08
CA THR A 100 -0.40 13.93 -8.23
C THR A 100 0.73 13.47 -7.29
N GLY A 101 1.97 13.43 -7.79
CA GLY A 101 3.13 12.98 -7.01
C GLY A 101 3.25 11.47 -6.79
N ALA A 102 2.28 10.65 -7.21
CA ALA A 102 2.36 9.19 -7.06
C ALA A 102 3.55 8.58 -7.83
N ASP A 103 4.05 7.47 -7.31
CA ASP A 103 5.07 6.63 -7.92
C ASP A 103 4.59 5.95 -9.20
N ILE A 104 5.55 5.56 -10.05
CA ILE A 104 5.29 4.69 -11.20
C ILE A 104 5.92 3.33 -10.94
N ASP A 105 5.06 2.36 -10.65
CA ASP A 105 5.38 0.95 -10.65
C ASP A 105 5.78 0.50 -12.07
N THR A 106 7.05 0.15 -12.25
CA THR A 106 7.61 -0.21 -13.56
C THR A 106 8.32 -1.56 -13.51
N LEU A 107 8.00 -2.42 -14.47
CA LEU A 107 8.60 -3.74 -14.67
C LEU A 107 9.55 -3.72 -15.87
N CYS A 108 10.81 -4.08 -15.64
CA CYS A 108 11.82 -4.37 -16.64
C CYS A 108 11.76 -5.84 -17.08
N VAL A 109 11.36 -6.10 -18.32
CA VAL A 109 11.34 -7.46 -18.90
C VAL A 109 12.56 -7.66 -19.76
N ILE A 110 13.35 -8.69 -19.41
CA ILE A 110 14.65 -8.99 -20.03
C ILE A 110 14.72 -10.43 -20.57
N PRO A 111 15.49 -10.67 -21.64
CA PRO A 111 15.63 -11.99 -22.25
C PRO A 111 16.50 -12.93 -21.39
N LYS A 112 16.44 -14.22 -21.72
CA LYS A 112 17.01 -15.32 -20.93
C LYS A 112 18.50 -15.22 -20.62
N HIS A 113 19.28 -14.51 -21.44
CA HIS A 113 20.73 -14.37 -21.25
C HIS A 113 21.07 -13.25 -20.25
N VAL A 114 20.15 -12.32 -19.98
CA VAL A 114 20.37 -11.23 -19.02
C VAL A 114 19.90 -11.68 -17.65
N GLU A 115 20.83 -11.89 -16.73
CA GLU A 115 20.52 -12.23 -15.34
C GLU A 115 20.11 -11.04 -14.47
N ARG A 116 19.36 -11.32 -13.39
CA ARG A 116 18.90 -10.32 -12.42
C ARG A 116 20.05 -9.55 -11.76
N ASP A 117 21.20 -10.18 -11.56
CA ASP A 117 22.37 -9.51 -11.00
C ASP A 117 22.88 -8.39 -11.92
N HIS A 118 22.72 -8.52 -13.24
CA HIS A 118 23.04 -7.43 -14.17
C HIS A 118 22.09 -6.23 -14.01
N PHE A 119 20.83 -6.47 -13.60
CA PHE A 119 19.89 -5.38 -13.30
C PHE A 119 20.36 -4.57 -12.08
N PHE A 120 20.79 -5.25 -11.01
CA PHE A 120 21.28 -4.56 -9.81
C PHE A 120 22.72 -4.02 -9.90
N THR A 121 23.47 -4.42 -10.93
CA THR A 121 24.82 -3.92 -11.17
C THR A 121 24.86 -2.98 -12.37
N ILE A 122 24.77 -3.50 -13.60
CA ILE A 122 24.92 -2.72 -14.83
C ILE A 122 23.80 -1.71 -15.01
N MET A 123 22.52 -2.11 -14.89
CA MET A 123 21.41 -1.15 -15.02
C MET A 123 21.44 -0.11 -13.90
N TYR A 124 21.77 -0.52 -12.67
CA TYR A 124 21.98 0.41 -11.55
C TYR A 124 23.07 1.44 -11.84
N THR A 125 24.24 1.01 -12.33
CA THR A 125 25.33 1.92 -12.74
C THR A 125 24.86 2.87 -13.84
N MET A 126 24.21 2.35 -14.88
CA MET A 126 23.68 3.16 -15.98
C MET A 126 22.69 4.22 -15.50
N LEU A 127 21.85 3.90 -14.51
CA LEU A 127 20.94 4.86 -13.88
C LEU A 127 21.71 5.90 -13.05
N SER A 128 22.72 5.49 -12.29
CA SER A 128 23.51 6.40 -11.45
C SER A 128 24.32 7.44 -12.24
N GLU A 129 24.67 7.13 -13.48
CA GLU A 129 25.39 8.03 -14.39
C GLU A 129 24.49 9.12 -15.00
N ARG A 130 23.17 9.03 -14.80
CA ARG A 130 22.21 9.99 -15.36
C ARG A 130 22.04 11.19 -14.42
N PRO A 131 22.25 12.43 -14.88
CA PRO A 131 22.02 13.63 -14.05
C PRO A 131 20.54 13.81 -13.68
N GLU A 132 19.63 13.16 -14.42
CA GLU A 132 18.19 13.22 -14.17
C GLU A 132 17.74 12.25 -13.08
N VAL A 133 18.58 11.31 -12.65
CA VAL A 133 18.24 10.29 -11.65
C VAL A 133 18.80 10.71 -10.30
N THR A 134 17.92 10.84 -9.30
CA THR A 134 18.26 11.14 -7.91
C THR A 134 17.64 10.10 -6.99
N GLU A 135 18.07 10.06 -5.71
CA GLU A 135 17.53 9.14 -4.69
C GLU A 135 17.59 7.66 -5.11
N LEU A 136 18.60 7.29 -5.91
CA LEU A 136 18.77 5.93 -6.40
C LEU A 136 19.17 5.00 -5.25
N THR A 137 18.34 3.99 -5.01
CA THR A 137 18.56 2.96 -3.99
C THR A 137 18.14 1.59 -4.53
N SER A 138 18.73 0.52 -4.02
CA SER A 138 18.36 -0.85 -4.39
C SER A 138 18.02 -1.67 -3.15
N VAL A 139 16.99 -2.51 -3.27
CA VAL A 139 16.53 -3.42 -2.21
C VAL A 139 16.43 -4.83 -2.80
N VAL A 140 17.53 -5.59 -2.66
CA VAL A 140 17.69 -6.91 -3.30
C VAL A 140 17.01 -8.03 -2.51
N ASP A 141 16.92 -7.90 -1.19
CA ASP A 141 16.39 -8.91 -0.27
C ASP A 141 14.89 -8.79 -0.01
N ALA A 142 14.21 -7.84 -0.68
CA ALA A 142 12.76 -7.68 -0.58
C ALA A 142 11.99 -8.86 -1.20
N TYR A 143 10.72 -9.00 -0.82
CA TYR A 143 9.80 -10.00 -1.38
C TYR A 143 9.73 -9.94 -2.91
N VAL A 144 9.78 -8.72 -3.46
CA VAL A 144 10.04 -8.41 -4.86
C VAL A 144 11.25 -7.47 -4.90
N PRO A 145 12.41 -7.92 -5.41
CA PRO A 145 13.60 -7.07 -5.52
C PRO A 145 13.34 -5.85 -6.42
N VAL A 146 13.77 -4.67 -5.97
CA VAL A 146 13.40 -3.39 -6.60
C VAL A 146 14.58 -2.40 -6.57
N ILE A 147 14.70 -1.60 -7.62
CA ILE A 147 15.49 -0.36 -7.65
C ILE A 147 14.50 0.80 -7.50
N LYS A 148 14.69 1.66 -6.50
CA LYS A 148 13.89 2.86 -6.30
C LYS A 148 14.69 4.09 -6.71
N MET A 149 14.03 5.04 -7.37
CA MET A 149 14.66 6.27 -7.82
C MET A 149 13.66 7.39 -8.01
N ARG A 150 14.15 8.63 -8.04
CA ARG A 150 13.47 9.74 -8.72
C ARG A 150 14.09 9.95 -10.09
N PHE A 151 13.31 9.75 -11.15
CA PHE A 151 13.73 10.07 -12.51
C PHE A 151 13.07 11.39 -12.94
N SER A 152 13.88 12.44 -13.11
CA SER A 152 13.41 13.81 -13.39
C SER A 152 12.41 14.29 -12.34
N GLY A 153 12.60 13.90 -11.08
CA GLY A 153 11.71 14.20 -9.95
C GLY A 153 10.44 13.32 -9.87
N ILE A 154 10.26 12.34 -10.75
CA ILE A 154 9.15 11.37 -10.69
C ILE A 154 9.63 10.12 -9.96
N PRO A 155 8.96 9.68 -8.88
CA PRO A 155 9.32 8.44 -8.18
C PRO A 155 9.02 7.22 -9.05
N ILE A 156 9.96 6.29 -9.13
CA ILE A 156 9.85 5.04 -9.88
C ILE A 156 10.31 3.88 -9.01
N ASP A 157 9.42 2.91 -8.86
CA ASP A 157 9.73 1.59 -8.30
C ASP A 157 9.97 0.64 -9.48
N PHE A 158 11.23 0.29 -9.71
CA PHE A 158 11.68 -0.45 -10.88
C PHE A 158 12.06 -1.89 -10.54
N VAL A 159 11.17 -2.82 -10.88
CA VAL A 159 11.34 -4.26 -10.65
C VAL A 159 11.78 -4.95 -11.94
N CYS A 160 12.32 -6.17 -11.84
CA CYS A 160 12.81 -6.91 -12.99
C CYS A 160 12.27 -8.35 -13.05
N ALA A 161 11.97 -8.81 -14.27
CA ALA A 161 11.67 -10.20 -14.58
C ALA A 161 12.45 -10.67 -15.82
N ARG A 162 13.19 -11.77 -15.66
CA ARG A 162 13.84 -12.48 -16.76
C ARG A 162 12.86 -13.50 -17.34
N LEU A 163 12.66 -13.47 -18.64
CA LEU A 163 11.84 -14.46 -19.36
C LEU A 163 12.71 -15.56 -19.97
N SER A 164 12.15 -16.76 -20.13
CA SER A 164 12.80 -17.91 -20.79
C SER A 164 12.86 -17.81 -22.32
N ILE A 165 12.87 -16.60 -22.88
CA ILE A 165 12.91 -16.32 -24.32
C ILE A 165 14.20 -15.60 -24.73
N ALA A 166 14.68 -15.83 -25.95
CA ALA A 166 15.93 -15.23 -26.42
C ALA A 166 15.81 -13.74 -26.78
N VAL A 167 14.62 -13.33 -27.21
CA VAL A 167 14.29 -11.98 -27.67
C VAL A 167 13.03 -11.53 -26.96
N VAL A 168 13.05 -10.31 -26.42
CA VAL A 168 11.86 -9.65 -25.86
C VAL A 168 11.36 -8.63 -26.90
N PRO A 169 10.28 -8.93 -27.64
CA PRO A 169 9.80 -8.06 -28.71
C PRO A 169 8.99 -6.87 -28.17
N ASP A 170 8.89 -5.81 -28.98
CA ASP A 170 8.19 -4.57 -28.61
C ASP A 170 6.68 -4.76 -28.44
N ASP A 171 6.09 -5.75 -29.11
CA ASP A 171 4.67 -6.11 -29.05
C ASP A 171 4.36 -7.21 -28.02
N LEU A 172 5.34 -7.64 -27.20
CA LEU A 172 5.14 -8.65 -26.17
C LEU A 172 3.92 -8.32 -25.28
N ASP A 173 2.99 -9.27 -25.19
CA ASP A 173 1.87 -9.30 -24.24
C ASP A 173 2.17 -10.30 -23.11
N LEU A 174 1.99 -9.85 -21.87
CA LEU A 174 2.26 -10.66 -20.68
C LEU A 174 1.06 -11.56 -20.30
N SER A 175 -0.03 -11.53 -21.05
CA SER A 175 -1.24 -12.35 -20.79
C SER A 175 -0.98 -13.86 -20.89
N ASP A 176 -0.05 -14.29 -21.74
CA ASP A 176 0.22 -15.71 -21.96
C ASP A 176 0.86 -16.36 -20.72
N ASN A 177 0.21 -17.38 -20.17
CA ASN A 177 0.70 -18.16 -19.04
C ASN A 177 1.98 -18.93 -19.37
N ASN A 178 2.23 -19.26 -20.64
CA ASN A 178 3.45 -19.97 -21.06
C ASN A 178 4.72 -19.16 -20.79
N LEU A 179 4.62 -17.82 -20.69
CA LEU A 179 5.74 -16.97 -20.32
C LEU A 179 6.27 -17.26 -18.91
N LEU A 180 5.48 -17.90 -18.06
CA LEU A 180 5.87 -18.28 -16.69
C LEU A 180 6.65 -19.61 -16.61
N LEU A 181 6.77 -20.35 -17.73
CA LEU A 181 7.49 -21.63 -17.77
C LEU A 181 8.97 -21.46 -17.43
N GLY A 182 9.41 -22.19 -16.41
CA GLY A 182 10.80 -22.22 -15.96
C GLY A 182 11.27 -20.96 -15.22
N LEU A 183 10.35 -20.07 -14.83
CA LEU A 183 10.69 -18.86 -14.09
C LEU A 183 10.83 -19.14 -12.59
N ASP A 184 11.78 -18.45 -11.94
CA ASP A 184 11.88 -18.42 -10.49
C ASP A 184 10.71 -17.63 -9.86
N GLU A 185 10.41 -17.91 -8.59
CA GLU A 185 9.30 -17.25 -7.89
C GLU A 185 9.40 -15.73 -7.87
N ARG A 186 10.61 -15.15 -7.80
CA ARG A 186 10.78 -13.69 -7.77
C ARG A 186 10.42 -13.10 -9.15
N CYS A 187 10.74 -13.77 -10.26
CA CYS A 187 10.32 -13.36 -11.60
C CYS A 187 8.79 -13.42 -11.75
N ILE A 188 8.16 -14.50 -11.27
CA ILE A 188 6.69 -14.66 -11.31
C ILE A 188 6.02 -13.52 -10.52
N ARG A 189 6.54 -13.21 -9.31
CA ARG A 189 6.01 -12.11 -8.49
C ARG A 189 6.14 -10.75 -9.18
N SER A 190 7.29 -10.46 -9.80
CA SER A 190 7.49 -9.22 -10.57
C SER A 190 6.52 -9.10 -11.76
N LEU A 191 6.30 -10.19 -12.50
CA LEU A 191 5.37 -10.21 -13.64
C LEU A 191 3.91 -10.05 -13.23
N ASN A 192 3.54 -10.60 -12.07
CA ASN A 192 2.17 -10.59 -11.58
C ASN A 192 1.62 -9.18 -11.35
N GLY A 193 2.46 -8.20 -11.02
CA GLY A 193 2.03 -6.80 -10.92
C GLY A 193 1.36 -6.31 -12.20
N SER A 194 2.06 -6.45 -13.33
CA SER A 194 1.54 -6.08 -14.66
C SER A 194 0.39 -6.98 -15.10
N ARG A 195 0.54 -8.30 -14.98
CA ARG A 195 -0.49 -9.26 -15.40
C ARG A 195 -1.83 -9.04 -14.68
N VAL A 196 -1.81 -8.87 -13.37
CA VAL A 196 -3.03 -8.60 -12.58
C VAL A 196 -3.67 -7.28 -12.97
N THR A 197 -2.86 -6.24 -13.17
CA THR A 197 -3.36 -4.91 -13.53
C THR A 197 -4.07 -4.93 -14.89
N ASP A 198 -3.47 -5.55 -15.89
CA ASP A 198 -4.05 -5.67 -17.23
C ASP A 198 -5.32 -6.54 -17.21
N GLU A 199 -5.33 -7.65 -16.45
CA GLU A 199 -6.52 -8.48 -16.27
C GLU A 199 -7.67 -7.71 -15.63
N ILE A 200 -7.44 -6.89 -14.59
CA ILE A 200 -8.50 -6.06 -14.00
C ILE A 200 -9.12 -5.15 -15.05
N LEU A 201 -8.32 -4.49 -15.89
CA LEU A 201 -8.81 -3.58 -16.93
C LEU A 201 -9.58 -4.33 -18.03
N ARG A 202 -9.20 -5.58 -18.36
CA ARG A 202 -9.94 -6.44 -19.30
C ARG A 202 -11.25 -6.97 -18.73
N LEU A 203 -11.38 -7.04 -17.40
CA LEU A 203 -12.50 -7.67 -16.70
C LEU A 203 -13.57 -6.68 -16.21
N VAL A 204 -13.42 -5.38 -16.49
CA VAL A 204 -14.42 -4.36 -16.16
C VAL A 204 -15.23 -3.95 -17.40
N PRO A 205 -16.56 -3.78 -17.28
CA PRO A 205 -17.43 -3.37 -18.39
C PRO A 205 -17.12 -1.97 -18.94
N SER A 206 -16.75 -1.04 -18.04
CA SER A 206 -16.44 0.35 -18.38
C SER A 206 -15.24 0.82 -17.55
N VAL A 207 -14.10 0.99 -18.23
CA VAL A 207 -12.86 1.47 -17.61
C VAL A 207 -13.02 2.89 -17.02
N PRO A 208 -13.67 3.86 -17.68
CA PRO A 208 -13.90 5.19 -17.09
C PRO A 208 -14.70 5.15 -15.78
N VAL A 209 -15.79 4.39 -15.73
CA VAL A 209 -16.63 4.23 -14.52
C VAL A 209 -15.82 3.57 -13.40
N PHE A 210 -15.10 2.49 -13.73
CA PHE A 210 -14.22 1.81 -12.79
C PHE A 210 -13.18 2.75 -12.19
N ARG A 211 -12.52 3.59 -13.02
CA ARG A 211 -11.50 4.53 -12.55
C ARG A 211 -12.06 5.57 -11.58
N LEU A 212 -13.21 6.15 -11.89
CA LEU A 212 -13.86 7.13 -11.02
C LEU A 212 -14.26 6.49 -9.68
N ALA A 213 -14.93 5.34 -9.71
CA ALA A 213 -15.30 4.63 -8.50
C ALA A 213 -14.07 4.24 -7.66
N LEU A 214 -13.01 3.73 -8.30
CA LEU A 214 -11.78 3.34 -7.60
C LEU A 214 -11.05 4.54 -6.99
N ARG A 215 -11.02 5.71 -7.65
CA ARG A 215 -10.49 6.95 -7.07
C ARG A 215 -11.25 7.32 -5.79
N THR A 216 -12.58 7.28 -5.84
CA THR A 216 -13.46 7.53 -4.68
C THR A 216 -13.17 6.57 -3.53
N ILE A 217 -13.17 5.25 -3.79
CA ILE A 217 -12.94 4.24 -2.76
C ILE A 217 -11.52 4.33 -2.18
N LYS A 218 -10.50 4.63 -3.00
CA LYS A 218 -9.13 4.84 -2.49
C LYS A 218 -9.02 6.06 -1.59
N LEU A 219 -9.66 7.18 -1.95
CA LEU A 219 -9.66 8.37 -1.10
C LEU A 219 -10.39 8.10 0.22
N TRP A 220 -11.59 7.53 0.15
CA TRP A 220 -12.37 7.11 1.31
C TRP A 220 -11.55 6.19 2.24
N ALA A 221 -11.00 5.09 1.71
CA ALA A 221 -10.25 4.13 2.52
C ALA A 221 -9.01 4.75 3.19
N LYS A 222 -8.37 5.74 2.56
CA LYS A 222 -7.26 6.49 3.17
C LYS A 222 -7.74 7.41 4.28
N LYS A 223 -8.79 8.21 4.05
CA LYS A 223 -9.39 9.11 5.04
C LYS A 223 -9.91 8.36 6.26
N ARG A 224 -10.49 7.17 6.04
CA ARG A 224 -10.99 6.28 7.10
C ARG A 224 -9.92 5.38 7.73
N ALA A 225 -8.64 5.59 7.40
CA ALA A 225 -7.52 4.83 7.97
C ALA A 225 -7.66 3.29 7.82
N ILE A 226 -8.11 2.81 6.67
CA ILE A 226 -8.24 1.37 6.33
C ILE A 226 -7.54 0.99 5.01
N TYR A 227 -6.50 1.76 4.64
CA TYR A 227 -5.68 1.52 3.45
C TYR A 227 -4.24 1.19 3.86
N SER A 228 -3.94 -0.07 4.17
CA SER A 228 -2.58 -0.54 4.47
C SER A 228 -2.50 -2.08 4.52
N ASN A 229 -1.93 -2.73 3.50
CA ASN A 229 -1.77 -4.19 3.48
C ASN A 229 -0.83 -4.71 4.57
N ILE A 230 0.18 -3.92 4.94
CA ILE A 230 1.17 -4.31 5.97
C ILE A 230 0.52 -4.32 7.36
N MET A 231 -0.43 -3.42 7.63
CA MET A 231 -1.20 -3.36 8.88
C MET A 231 -2.42 -4.29 8.91
N GLY A 232 -2.62 -5.12 7.89
CA GLY A 232 -3.75 -6.06 7.83
C GLY A 232 -5.04 -5.48 7.24
N PHE A 233 -5.00 -4.28 6.68
CA PHE A 233 -6.09 -3.74 5.86
C PHE A 233 -5.89 -4.03 4.38
N LEU A 234 -6.73 -3.46 3.52
CA LEU A 234 -6.68 -3.68 2.08
C LEU A 234 -5.64 -2.78 1.41
N GLY A 235 -4.82 -3.37 0.55
CA GLY A 235 -3.91 -2.66 -0.35
C GLY A 235 -4.61 -2.20 -1.65
N GLY A 236 -3.90 -1.42 -2.46
CA GLY A 236 -4.46 -0.81 -3.68
C GLY A 236 -5.05 -1.79 -4.69
N VAL A 237 -4.38 -2.92 -4.92
CA VAL A 237 -4.87 -3.96 -5.85
C VAL A 237 -6.12 -4.66 -5.33
N ALA A 238 -6.23 -4.85 -4.00
CA ALA A 238 -7.39 -5.48 -3.39
C ALA A 238 -8.63 -4.57 -3.51
N TRP A 239 -8.47 -3.27 -3.24
CA TRP A 239 -9.52 -2.28 -3.51
C TRP A 239 -9.94 -2.24 -4.99
N ALA A 240 -8.98 -2.28 -5.91
CA ALA A 240 -9.26 -2.34 -7.35
C ALA A 240 -10.11 -3.55 -7.71
N MET A 241 -9.80 -4.74 -7.17
CA MET A 241 -10.58 -5.94 -7.43
C MET A 241 -11.98 -5.90 -6.83
N LEU A 242 -12.17 -5.33 -5.64
CA LEU A 242 -13.52 -5.16 -5.09
C LEU A 242 -14.38 -4.24 -5.95
N VAL A 243 -13.82 -3.09 -6.38
CA VAL A 243 -14.54 -2.15 -7.26
C VAL A 243 -14.84 -2.80 -8.60
N ALA A 244 -13.86 -3.49 -9.21
CA ALA A 244 -14.04 -4.22 -10.46
C ALA A 244 -15.17 -5.25 -10.34
N ARG A 245 -15.27 -5.97 -9.21
CA ARG A 245 -16.33 -6.95 -8.99
C ARG A 245 -17.72 -6.31 -8.97
N VAL A 246 -17.86 -5.14 -8.34
CA VAL A 246 -19.12 -4.40 -8.33
C VAL A 246 -19.46 -3.87 -9.72
N CYS A 247 -18.47 -3.40 -10.49
CA CYS A 247 -18.68 -3.04 -11.90
C CYS A 247 -19.21 -4.22 -12.73
N GLN A 248 -18.69 -5.44 -12.53
CA GLN A 248 -19.20 -6.64 -13.21
C GLN A 248 -20.67 -6.95 -12.87
N MET A 249 -21.09 -6.67 -11.63
CA MET A 249 -22.47 -6.88 -11.18
C MET A 249 -23.46 -5.84 -11.73
N TYR A 250 -22.97 -4.67 -12.15
CA TYR A 250 -23.77 -3.54 -12.65
C TYR A 250 -23.11 -2.92 -13.88
N PRO A 251 -23.06 -3.64 -15.02
CA PRO A 251 -22.23 -3.28 -16.16
C PRO A 251 -22.61 -1.95 -16.83
N ASN A 252 -23.85 -1.52 -16.68
CA ASN A 252 -24.39 -0.31 -17.30
C ASN A 252 -24.46 0.89 -16.33
N ALA A 253 -24.12 0.73 -15.05
CA ALA A 253 -24.26 1.78 -14.05
C ALA A 253 -23.19 2.87 -14.15
N CYS A 254 -23.52 4.09 -13.70
CA CYS A 254 -22.57 5.19 -13.58
C CYS A 254 -21.74 5.10 -12.27
N ALA A 255 -20.71 5.94 -12.13
CA ALA A 255 -19.78 5.87 -11.01
C ALA A 255 -20.46 6.14 -9.65
N ALA A 256 -21.41 7.08 -9.57
CA ALA A 256 -22.16 7.35 -8.34
C ALA A 256 -22.89 6.09 -7.84
N SER A 257 -23.61 5.40 -8.73
CA SER A 257 -24.33 4.18 -8.40
C SER A 257 -23.38 3.03 -8.02
N ILE A 258 -22.24 2.88 -8.71
CA ILE A 258 -21.21 1.90 -8.34
C ILE A 258 -20.67 2.16 -6.93
N VAL A 259 -20.34 3.41 -6.58
CA VAL A 259 -19.84 3.79 -5.25
C VAL A 259 -20.88 3.50 -4.17
N SER A 260 -22.15 3.88 -4.37
CA SER A 260 -23.21 3.58 -3.40
C SER A 260 -23.41 2.08 -3.20
N ARG A 261 -23.49 1.32 -4.30
CA ARG A 261 -23.69 -0.14 -4.24
C ARG A 261 -22.50 -0.87 -3.64
N PHE A 262 -21.29 -0.36 -3.83
CA PHE A 262 -20.06 -0.95 -3.31
C PHE A 262 -20.14 -1.21 -1.80
N PHE A 263 -20.52 -0.21 -1.01
CA PHE A 263 -20.56 -0.32 0.45
C PHE A 263 -21.54 -1.39 0.92
N ARG A 264 -22.77 -1.37 0.39
CA ARG A 264 -23.81 -2.35 0.72
C ARG A 264 -23.37 -3.77 0.36
N ILE A 265 -22.81 -3.96 -0.84
CA ILE A 265 -22.35 -5.28 -1.32
C ILE A 265 -21.20 -5.79 -0.47
N MET A 266 -20.19 -4.96 -0.18
CA MET A 266 -19.02 -5.39 0.60
C MET A 266 -19.34 -5.65 2.07
N TYR A 267 -20.31 -4.92 2.63
CA TYR A 267 -20.84 -5.16 3.97
C TYR A 267 -21.65 -6.46 4.06
N GLN A 268 -22.50 -6.74 3.06
CA GLN A 268 -23.36 -7.94 3.03
C GLN A 268 -22.69 -9.16 2.40
N TRP A 269 -21.45 -9.02 1.92
CA TRP A 269 -20.72 -10.13 1.31
C TRP A 269 -20.56 -11.28 2.32
N GLY A 270 -20.77 -12.51 1.85
CA GLY A 270 -20.71 -13.71 2.69
C GLY A 270 -19.30 -14.13 3.09
N TRP A 271 -18.50 -13.23 3.67
CA TRP A 271 -17.14 -13.53 4.13
C TRP A 271 -17.12 -14.79 5.03
N PRO A 272 -16.19 -15.74 4.82
CA PRO A 272 -14.97 -15.67 3.99
C PRO A 272 -15.14 -16.18 2.55
N GLN A 273 -16.34 -16.15 1.95
CA GLN A 273 -16.47 -16.48 0.51
C GLN A 273 -15.57 -15.58 -0.34
N PRO A 274 -14.81 -16.13 -1.31
CA PRO A 274 -13.83 -15.35 -2.06
C PRO A 274 -14.47 -14.42 -3.09
N VAL A 275 -13.88 -13.24 -3.22
CA VAL A 275 -14.16 -12.35 -4.35
C VAL A 275 -13.30 -12.78 -5.54
N LEU A 276 -13.97 -13.18 -6.62
CA LEU A 276 -13.37 -13.64 -7.88
C LEU A 276 -13.83 -12.75 -9.04
N LEU A 277 -12.88 -12.28 -9.86
CA LEU A 277 -13.18 -11.50 -11.07
C LEU A 277 -13.35 -12.36 -12.33
N LYS A 278 -12.79 -13.58 -12.33
CA LYS A 278 -12.98 -14.60 -13.36
C LYS A 278 -12.80 -15.99 -12.72
N PRO A 279 -13.25 -17.07 -13.38
CA PRO A 279 -12.95 -18.42 -12.91
C PRO A 279 -11.43 -18.62 -12.81
N MET A 280 -10.98 -19.34 -11.79
CA MET A 280 -9.57 -19.69 -11.67
C MET A 280 -9.15 -20.59 -12.83
N GLU A 281 -8.00 -20.29 -13.43
CA GLU A 281 -7.49 -21.04 -14.56
C GLU A 281 -6.79 -22.32 -14.10
N GLU A 282 -7.09 -23.43 -14.76
CA GLU A 282 -6.27 -24.62 -14.70
C GLU A 282 -5.08 -24.43 -15.65
N SER A 283 -3.87 -24.63 -15.14
CA SER A 283 -2.64 -24.51 -15.92
C SER A 283 -1.77 -25.73 -15.68
N PRO A 284 -1.08 -26.26 -16.71
CA PRO A 284 -0.15 -27.38 -16.55
C PRO A 284 1.10 -27.00 -15.73
N LEU A 285 1.29 -25.71 -15.45
CA LEU A 285 2.38 -25.21 -14.62
C LEU A 285 2.20 -25.66 -13.15
N PRO A 286 3.24 -26.18 -12.49
CA PRO A 286 3.18 -26.62 -11.09
C PRO A 286 3.21 -25.46 -10.07
N ALA A 287 2.68 -24.29 -10.42
CA ALA A 287 2.68 -23.15 -9.49
C ALA A 287 1.54 -23.27 -8.48
N ARG A 288 1.83 -23.00 -7.20
CA ARG A 288 0.82 -22.97 -6.13
C ARG A 288 -0.20 -21.87 -6.42
N GLN A 289 -1.46 -22.27 -6.56
CA GLN A 289 -2.60 -21.36 -6.58
C GLN A 289 -3.31 -21.34 -5.23
N TRP A 290 -4.03 -20.25 -4.95
CA TRP A 290 -4.89 -20.17 -3.76
C TRP A 290 -5.94 -21.27 -3.80
N ASN A 291 -5.94 -22.15 -2.81
CA ASN A 291 -6.89 -23.24 -2.71
C ASN A 291 -7.20 -23.58 -1.25
N PRO A 292 -8.33 -23.10 -0.69
CA PRO A 292 -8.66 -23.30 0.73
C PRO A 292 -9.03 -24.76 1.07
N ASN A 293 -9.31 -25.60 0.06
CA ASN A 293 -9.58 -27.02 0.29
C ASN A 293 -8.29 -27.84 0.45
N LEU A 294 -7.19 -27.38 -0.15
CA LEU A 294 -5.89 -28.05 -0.10
C LEU A 294 -4.95 -27.45 0.96
N PHE A 295 -4.98 -26.13 1.14
CA PHE A 295 -4.01 -25.41 1.98
C PHE A 295 -4.68 -24.80 3.22
N PRO A 296 -4.34 -25.27 4.45
CA PRO A 296 -4.90 -24.71 5.68
C PRO A 296 -4.65 -23.20 5.85
N ALA A 297 -3.51 -22.71 5.38
CA ALA A 297 -3.19 -21.27 5.37
C ALA A 297 -4.23 -20.49 4.54
N ASP A 298 -4.58 -20.99 3.36
CA ASP A 298 -5.55 -20.34 2.47
C ASP A 298 -6.97 -20.38 3.05
N LYS A 299 -7.32 -21.47 3.74
CA LYS A 299 -8.57 -21.62 4.48
C LYS A 299 -8.74 -20.61 5.62
N SER A 300 -7.61 -20.14 6.18
CA SER A 300 -7.61 -19.17 7.27
C SER A 300 -7.84 -17.72 6.83
N HIS A 301 -7.85 -17.42 5.52
CA HIS A 301 -8.07 -16.04 5.06
C HIS A 301 -9.48 -15.53 5.42
N ARG A 302 -9.54 -14.36 6.07
CA ARG A 302 -10.79 -13.77 6.58
C ARG A 302 -11.63 -13.09 5.51
N MET A 303 -10.98 -12.39 4.58
CA MET A 303 -11.63 -11.68 3.48
C MET A 303 -10.91 -11.96 2.16
N PRO A 304 -10.97 -13.19 1.61
CA PRO A 304 -10.16 -13.57 0.46
C PRO A 304 -10.58 -12.82 -0.82
N ILE A 305 -9.66 -12.04 -1.38
CA ILE A 305 -9.82 -11.34 -2.66
C ILE A 305 -8.73 -11.86 -3.58
N ILE A 306 -9.13 -12.55 -4.64
CA ILE A 306 -8.24 -13.42 -5.40
C ILE A 306 -7.81 -12.74 -6.69
N THR A 307 -6.50 -12.71 -6.94
CA THR A 307 -5.95 -12.11 -8.15
C THR A 307 -6.37 -12.89 -9.40
N PRO A 308 -6.83 -12.20 -10.47
CA PRO A 308 -7.34 -12.86 -11.67
C PRO A 308 -6.24 -13.54 -12.48
N ALA A 309 -5.02 -12.98 -12.53
CA ALA A 309 -3.94 -13.58 -13.31
C ALA A 309 -3.43 -14.87 -12.65
N TYR A 310 -3.16 -15.89 -13.47
CA TYR A 310 -2.49 -17.11 -13.04
C TYR A 310 -1.01 -16.82 -12.67
N PRO A 311 -0.45 -17.45 -11.61
CA PRO A 311 -1.17 -18.24 -10.60
C PRO A 311 -1.97 -17.34 -9.65
N SER A 312 -3.25 -17.67 -9.45
CA SER A 312 -4.13 -16.88 -8.58
C SER A 312 -3.69 -16.93 -7.12
N MET A 313 -3.63 -15.78 -6.45
CA MET A 313 -3.21 -15.63 -5.06
C MET A 313 -4.21 -14.76 -4.29
N CYS A 314 -4.22 -14.90 -2.96
CA CYS A 314 -5.00 -14.01 -2.09
C CYS A 314 -4.25 -12.69 -1.83
N ALA A 315 -4.81 -11.58 -2.31
CA ALA A 315 -4.25 -10.24 -2.12
C ALA A 315 -4.45 -9.69 -0.70
N THR A 316 -5.14 -10.43 0.16
CA THR A 316 -5.63 -10.00 1.49
C THR A 316 -5.31 -11.01 2.59
N HIS A 317 -4.26 -11.81 2.40
CA HIS A 317 -3.81 -12.81 3.37
C HIS A 317 -3.40 -12.20 4.73
N ASN A 318 -3.18 -10.89 4.80
CA ASN A 318 -2.84 -10.16 6.01
C ASN A 318 -4.07 -9.71 6.83
N VAL A 319 -5.29 -9.85 6.31
CA VAL A 319 -6.50 -9.44 7.06
C VAL A 319 -6.69 -10.32 8.30
N THR A 320 -6.78 -9.68 9.46
CA THR A 320 -7.04 -10.28 10.77
C THR A 320 -8.53 -10.20 11.13
N ASP A 321 -8.94 -10.76 12.27
CA ASP A 321 -10.33 -10.66 12.73
C ASP A 321 -10.70 -9.21 13.09
N SER A 322 -9.83 -8.50 13.81
CA SER A 322 -10.03 -7.09 14.16
C SER A 322 -10.16 -6.20 12.92
N THR A 323 -9.22 -6.33 11.98
CA THR A 323 -9.19 -5.49 10.77
C THR A 323 -10.35 -5.80 9.83
N ARG A 324 -10.80 -7.06 9.73
CA ARG A 324 -12.07 -7.41 9.08
C ARG A 324 -13.23 -6.64 9.71
N ASP A 325 -13.38 -6.71 11.03
CA ASP A 325 -14.54 -6.14 11.71
C ASP A 325 -14.56 -4.61 11.64
N ILE A 326 -13.39 -3.97 11.67
CA ILE A 326 -13.23 -2.53 11.42
C ILE A 326 -13.68 -2.17 9.99
N MET A 327 -13.24 -2.94 8.98
CA MET A 327 -13.67 -2.69 7.60
C MET A 327 -15.17 -2.91 7.39
N LEU A 328 -15.76 -3.94 8.02
CA LEU A 328 -17.21 -4.17 7.97
C LEU A 328 -17.99 -3.02 8.61
N HIS A 329 -17.49 -2.48 9.74
CA HIS A 329 -18.07 -1.30 10.37
C HIS A 329 -18.03 -0.08 9.43
N GLU A 330 -16.88 0.20 8.82
CA GLU A 330 -16.73 1.32 7.88
C GLU A 330 -17.57 1.15 6.61
N PHE A 331 -17.73 -0.09 6.09
CA PHE A 331 -18.66 -0.35 4.98
C PHE A 331 -20.11 -0.06 5.36
N ARG A 332 -20.56 -0.47 6.56
CA ARG A 332 -21.91 -0.16 7.04
C ARG A 332 -22.11 1.35 7.18
N ARG A 333 -21.26 2.01 7.95
CA ARG A 333 -21.30 3.46 8.20
C ARG A 333 -21.36 4.23 6.87
N THR A 334 -20.46 3.91 5.95
CA THR A 334 -20.36 4.65 4.69
C THR A 334 -21.48 4.30 3.72
N GLY A 335 -22.04 3.09 3.79
CA GLY A 335 -23.26 2.72 3.08
C GLY A 335 -24.43 3.65 3.43
N GLU A 336 -24.63 3.95 4.71
CA GLU A 336 -25.67 4.88 5.17
C GLU A 336 -25.45 6.31 4.67
N ILE A 337 -24.20 6.76 4.61
CA ILE A 337 -23.84 8.09 4.07
C ILE A 337 -24.09 8.12 2.55
N ALA A 338 -23.63 7.09 1.83
CA ALA A 338 -23.85 6.99 0.39
C ALA A 338 -25.35 6.98 0.06
N ASP A 339 -26.18 6.31 0.87
CA ASP A 339 -27.63 6.30 0.70
C ASP A 339 -28.23 7.70 0.83
N LYS A 340 -27.79 8.49 1.82
CA LYS A 340 -28.21 9.88 1.99
C LYS A 340 -27.83 10.76 0.79
N ILE A 341 -26.68 10.52 0.18
CA ILE A 341 -26.25 11.22 -1.04
C ILE A 341 -27.13 10.83 -2.22
N MET A 342 -27.40 9.53 -2.40
CA MET A 342 -28.22 9.06 -3.52
C MET A 342 -29.64 9.64 -3.48
N ILE A 343 -30.21 9.89 -2.29
CA ILE A 343 -31.53 10.55 -2.14
C ILE A 343 -31.46 12.09 -2.09
N GLY A 344 -30.27 12.69 -2.24
CA GLY A 344 -30.08 14.14 -2.33
C GLY A 344 -30.03 14.90 -1.01
N ILE A 345 -29.83 14.22 0.12
CA ILE A 345 -29.76 14.85 1.46
C ILE A 345 -28.30 15.03 1.94
N GLY A 346 -27.35 14.28 1.38
CA GLY A 346 -25.92 14.36 1.72
C GLY A 346 -25.05 14.91 0.59
N LYS A 347 -23.75 15.05 0.85
CA LYS A 347 -22.73 15.47 -0.13
C LYS A 347 -21.58 14.46 -0.20
N TRP A 348 -20.88 14.41 -1.33
CA TRP A 348 -19.75 13.48 -1.51
C TRP A 348 -18.60 13.72 -0.52
N GLN A 349 -18.42 14.95 -0.04
CA GLN A 349 -17.44 15.29 0.99
C GLN A 349 -17.67 14.51 2.30
N ASP A 350 -18.92 14.15 2.61
CA ASP A 350 -19.29 13.42 3.82
C ASP A 350 -18.68 12.00 3.83
N LEU A 351 -18.36 11.42 2.66
CA LEU A 351 -17.61 10.15 2.59
C LEU A 351 -16.17 10.32 3.05
N PHE A 352 -15.60 11.50 2.92
CA PHE A 352 -14.15 11.75 3.05
C PHE A 352 -13.77 12.36 4.39
N GLU A 353 -14.67 12.30 5.38
CA GLU A 353 -14.37 12.65 6.77
C GLU A 353 -13.18 11.84 7.31
N GLU A 354 -12.24 12.53 7.95
CA GLU A 354 -11.05 11.91 8.54
C GLU A 354 -11.43 10.91 9.65
N SER A 355 -10.61 9.87 9.80
CA SER A 355 -10.76 8.88 10.85
C SER A 355 -10.64 9.52 12.23
N ASP A 356 -11.54 9.12 13.11
CA ASP A 356 -11.58 9.43 14.52
C ASP A 356 -10.74 8.44 15.36
N PHE A 357 -9.79 7.73 14.73
CA PHE A 357 -8.97 6.69 15.35
C PHE A 357 -8.39 7.07 16.72
N PHE A 358 -7.83 8.27 16.86
CA PHE A 358 -7.21 8.75 18.11
C PHE A 358 -8.22 9.26 19.16
N GLN A 359 -9.51 9.24 18.85
CA GLN A 359 -10.58 9.75 19.70
C GLN A 359 -11.50 8.63 20.21
N ILE A 360 -11.68 7.55 19.45
CA ILE A 360 -12.69 6.51 19.74
C ILE A 360 -12.27 5.46 20.77
N TYR A 361 -10.97 5.27 21.01
CA TYR A 361 -10.48 4.28 21.97
C TYR A 361 -10.10 4.92 23.30
N ASN A 362 -10.48 4.27 24.40
CA ASN A 362 -10.05 4.66 25.74
C ASN A 362 -8.59 4.26 26.04
N HIS A 363 -8.07 3.28 25.31
CA HIS A 363 -6.74 2.72 25.52
C HIS A 363 -6.01 2.53 24.17
N TYR A 364 -4.72 2.82 24.17
CA TYR A 364 -3.84 2.64 23.02
C TYR A 364 -2.56 1.93 23.45
N LEU A 365 -2.10 1.01 22.61
CA LEU A 365 -0.76 0.48 22.69
C LEU A 365 0.14 1.33 21.79
N GLN A 366 1.11 2.01 22.40
CA GLN A 366 2.12 2.80 21.69
C GLN A 366 3.39 1.95 21.53
N ILE A 367 3.89 1.83 20.30
CA ILE A 367 5.14 1.13 19.97
C ILE A 367 6.11 2.17 19.42
N VAL A 368 7.15 2.48 20.18
CA VAL A 368 8.18 3.46 19.78
C VAL A 368 9.42 2.73 19.33
N VAL A 369 9.78 2.94 18.06
CA VAL A 369 10.99 2.43 17.43
C VAL A 369 11.97 3.59 17.33
N SER A 370 13.19 3.43 17.83
CA SER A 370 14.18 4.51 17.85
C SER A 370 15.52 4.08 17.25
N SER A 371 16.24 5.06 16.68
CA SER A 371 17.56 4.87 16.12
C SER A 371 18.39 6.16 16.14
N TYR A 372 19.72 6.02 16.18
CA TYR A 372 20.66 7.15 16.15
C TYR A 372 21.16 7.49 14.74
N SER A 373 20.65 6.81 13.70
CA SER A 373 21.04 7.01 12.30
C SER A 373 19.80 7.01 11.40
N PRO A 374 19.70 7.94 10.44
CA PRO A 374 18.57 7.99 9.52
C PRO A 374 18.51 6.78 8.58
N GLN A 375 19.66 6.20 8.19
CA GLN A 375 19.70 5.00 7.35
C GLN A 375 19.23 3.75 8.12
N ILE A 376 19.69 3.61 9.37
CA ILE A 376 19.26 2.51 10.25
C ILE A 376 17.77 2.61 10.54
N ARG A 377 17.26 3.83 10.78
CA ARG A 377 15.84 4.10 11.05
C ARG A 377 14.93 3.40 10.07
N LEU A 378 15.12 3.63 8.76
CA LEU A 378 14.24 3.14 7.70
C LEU A 378 14.18 1.60 7.68
N GLN A 379 15.32 0.93 7.87
CA GLN A 379 15.37 -0.53 7.90
C GLN A 379 14.73 -1.07 9.18
N TRP A 380 15.02 -0.44 10.33
CA TRP A 380 14.53 -0.89 11.63
C TRP A 380 13.03 -0.67 11.80
N SER A 381 12.53 0.53 11.49
CA SER A 381 11.09 0.84 11.54
C SER A 381 10.31 -0.01 10.54
N GLY A 382 10.80 -0.19 9.31
CA GLY A 382 10.15 -1.05 8.31
C GLY A 382 10.09 -2.52 8.74
N LEU A 383 11.13 -3.03 9.39
CA LEU A 383 11.08 -4.38 9.97
C LEU A 383 10.01 -4.48 11.06
N VAL A 384 10.00 -3.55 12.02
CA VAL A 384 9.01 -3.56 13.11
C VAL A 384 7.60 -3.46 12.54
N GLU A 385 7.38 -2.55 11.59
CA GLU A 385 6.10 -2.36 10.88
C GLU A 385 5.62 -3.67 10.25
N SER A 386 6.50 -4.38 9.54
CA SER A 386 6.18 -5.66 8.89
C SER A 386 5.71 -6.76 9.86
N ARG A 387 6.02 -6.62 11.16
CA ARG A 387 5.67 -7.58 12.21
C ARG A 387 4.50 -7.11 13.07
N LEU A 388 4.07 -5.86 13.01
CA LEU A 388 2.98 -5.34 13.86
C LEU A 388 1.69 -6.15 13.70
N ARG A 389 1.40 -6.63 12.49
CA ARG A 389 0.28 -7.54 12.26
C ARG A 389 0.34 -8.80 13.15
N GLN A 390 1.53 -9.36 13.40
CA GLN A 390 1.69 -10.51 14.28
C GLN A 390 1.36 -10.16 15.74
N LEU A 391 1.68 -8.93 16.16
CA LEU A 391 1.25 -8.43 17.47
C LEU A 391 -0.27 -8.30 17.53
N VAL A 392 -0.91 -7.72 16.50
CA VAL A 392 -2.38 -7.64 16.40
C VAL A 392 -3.02 -9.03 16.52
N SER A 393 -2.54 -10.02 15.76
CA SER A 393 -3.06 -11.39 15.83
C SER A 393 -2.89 -12.05 17.21
N LYS A 394 -1.85 -11.68 17.98
CA LYS A 394 -1.68 -12.16 19.36
C LYS A 394 -2.57 -11.40 20.34
N LEU A 395 -2.79 -10.11 20.11
CA LEU A 395 -3.70 -9.28 20.91
C LEU A 395 -5.15 -9.79 20.78
N GLU A 396 -5.56 -10.24 19.60
CA GLU A 396 -6.87 -10.87 19.36
C GLU A 396 -7.13 -12.14 20.22
N LEU A 397 -6.07 -12.75 20.76
CA LEU A 397 -6.18 -13.92 21.66
C LEU A 397 -6.23 -13.53 23.14
N VAL A 398 -6.13 -12.24 23.48
CA VAL A 398 -6.19 -11.76 24.85
C VAL A 398 -7.64 -11.67 25.30
N ASP A 399 -7.96 -12.40 26.37
CA ASP A 399 -9.28 -12.32 27.01
C ASP A 399 -9.65 -10.87 27.30
N LEU A 400 -10.95 -10.54 27.11
CA LEU A 400 -11.52 -9.20 27.29
C LEU A 400 -11.18 -8.17 26.20
N LEU A 401 -10.27 -8.46 25.27
CA LEU A 401 -9.98 -7.56 24.14
C LEU A 401 -10.87 -7.92 22.95
N GLN A 402 -11.79 -7.02 22.58
CA GLN A 402 -12.68 -7.23 21.43
C GLN A 402 -12.02 -6.87 20.10
N ILE A 403 -11.28 -5.76 20.07
CA ILE A 403 -10.64 -5.24 18.85
C ILE A 403 -9.25 -4.72 19.20
N ALA A 404 -8.26 -5.13 18.41
CA ALA A 404 -6.96 -4.48 18.29
C ALA A 404 -6.88 -3.76 16.94
N HIS A 405 -7.06 -2.44 16.93
CA HIS A 405 -7.07 -1.62 15.71
C HIS A 405 -5.68 -1.01 15.47
N PRO A 406 -4.85 -1.55 14.55
CA PRO A 406 -3.59 -0.90 14.20
C PRO A 406 -3.84 0.38 13.39
N TYR A 407 -3.21 1.49 13.74
CA TYR A 407 -3.21 2.65 12.86
C TYR A 407 -2.39 2.37 11.60
N ILE A 408 -2.78 2.95 10.47
CA ILE A 408 -2.24 2.56 9.15
C ILE A 408 -0.81 3.02 8.86
N LYS A 409 -0.24 3.91 9.67
CA LYS A 409 1.07 4.53 9.45
C LYS A 409 1.83 4.73 10.76
N GLY A 410 3.16 4.64 10.69
CA GLY A 410 4.04 5.13 11.74
C GLY A 410 4.16 6.67 11.69
N ILE A 411 4.27 7.29 12.86
CA ILE A 411 4.53 8.72 12.99
C ILE A 411 6.03 8.91 13.17
N GLU A 412 6.67 9.51 12.16
CA GLU A 412 8.12 9.73 12.13
C GLU A 412 8.51 11.10 12.68
N LYS A 413 9.44 11.08 13.63
CA LYS A 413 9.98 12.29 14.26
C LYS A 413 11.49 12.20 14.39
N VAL A 414 12.12 13.36 14.47
CA VAL A 414 13.49 13.53 14.92
C VAL A 414 13.51 14.44 16.14
N HIS A 415 14.32 14.06 17.11
CA HIS A 415 14.48 14.77 18.36
C HIS A 415 15.94 15.12 18.53
N TYR A 416 16.25 16.40 18.71
CA TYR A 416 17.60 16.83 18.99
C TYR A 416 17.82 16.91 20.49
N CYS A 417 18.58 15.96 21.01
CA CYS A 417 18.69 15.72 22.44
C CYS A 417 20.11 15.96 22.96
N PHE A 418 20.23 16.40 24.21
CA PHE A 418 21.51 16.29 24.90
C PHE A 418 21.87 14.81 25.13
N PRO A 419 23.16 14.43 25.02
CA PRO A 419 23.62 13.10 25.36
C PRO A 419 23.25 12.71 26.79
N GLY A 420 22.91 11.43 27.01
CA GLY A 420 22.55 10.90 28.32
C GLY A 420 21.04 10.77 28.51
N LYS A 421 20.49 11.36 29.58
CA LYS A 421 19.09 11.12 29.99
C LYS A 421 18.09 11.54 28.92
N GLU A 422 18.27 12.69 28.29
CA GLU A 422 17.32 13.22 27.32
C GLU A 422 17.23 12.37 26.05
N SER A 423 18.38 11.99 25.49
CA SER A 423 18.43 11.07 24.35
C SER A 423 17.84 9.69 24.69
N TRP A 424 18.07 9.18 25.91
CA TRP A 424 17.44 7.95 26.39
C TRP A 424 15.91 8.10 26.49
N ASP A 425 15.43 9.19 27.09
CA ASP A 425 14.00 9.48 27.24
C ASP A 425 13.30 9.56 25.86
N ALA A 426 13.88 10.30 24.91
CA ALA A 426 13.37 10.39 23.54
C ALA A 426 13.36 9.03 22.84
N ALA A 427 14.43 8.24 22.96
CA ALA A 427 14.51 6.90 22.39
C ALA A 427 13.48 5.91 22.98
N HIS A 428 12.96 6.19 24.17
CA HIS A 428 11.93 5.39 24.84
C HIS A 428 10.55 6.05 24.83
N GLY A 429 10.34 7.07 23.99
CA GLY A 429 9.02 7.67 23.79
C GLY A 429 8.57 8.61 24.90
N ASN A 430 9.49 9.28 25.55
CA ASN A 430 9.23 10.35 26.51
C ASN A 430 9.66 11.68 25.88
N PHE A 431 8.70 12.39 25.26
CA PHE A 431 8.95 13.49 24.33
C PHE A 431 8.84 14.88 24.99
N ASN A 432 9.57 15.14 26.08
CA ASN A 432 9.47 16.41 26.82
C ASN A 432 10.24 17.59 26.17
N ILE A 433 10.41 17.58 24.84
CA ILE A 433 11.31 18.47 24.11
C ILE A 433 10.67 18.98 22.81
N ALA A 434 9.48 19.58 22.94
CA ALA A 434 8.68 20.05 21.82
C ALA A 434 9.44 21.02 20.89
N GLU A 435 10.19 21.98 21.45
CA GLU A 435 10.97 22.98 20.67
C GLU A 435 12.11 22.37 19.83
N ARG A 436 12.50 21.11 20.10
CA ARG A 436 13.58 20.40 19.41
C ARG A 436 13.11 19.10 18.75
N THR A 437 11.80 18.97 18.57
CA THR A 437 11.17 17.81 17.95
C THR A 437 10.53 18.22 16.64
N PHE A 438 10.90 17.54 15.57
CA PHE A 438 10.40 17.82 14.23
C PHE A 438 9.79 16.56 13.64
N THR A 439 8.73 16.72 12.86
CA THR A 439 8.29 15.66 11.96
C THR A 439 9.27 15.58 10.80
N VAL A 440 9.64 14.35 10.40
CA VAL A 440 10.64 14.13 9.35
C VAL A 440 10.23 14.77 8.01
N ASP A 441 8.92 14.83 7.74
CA ASP A 441 8.38 15.42 6.51
C ASP A 441 8.10 16.94 6.64
N SER A 442 8.57 17.60 7.71
CA SER A 442 8.36 19.03 7.88
C SER A 442 9.17 19.84 6.87
N THR A 443 8.62 20.95 6.38
CA THR A 443 9.34 21.91 5.52
C THR A 443 10.41 22.70 6.27
N ILE A 444 10.59 22.42 7.56
CA ILE A 444 11.48 23.16 8.45
C ILE A 444 12.89 22.58 8.28
N ASN A 445 13.85 23.44 7.98
CA ASN A 445 15.25 23.04 8.10
C ASN A 445 15.60 22.92 9.59
N GLU A 446 15.63 21.69 10.09
CA GLU A 446 15.88 21.32 11.47
C GLU A 446 17.15 22.00 12.02
N GLN A 447 18.23 22.02 11.23
CA GLN A 447 19.51 22.59 11.65
C GLN A 447 19.45 24.12 11.78
N ASP A 448 18.77 24.79 10.85
CA ASP A 448 18.62 26.25 10.90
C ASP A 448 17.69 26.65 12.05
N HIS A 449 16.63 25.87 12.30
CA HIS A 449 15.76 26.08 13.45
C HIS A 449 16.53 25.98 14.76
N ILE A 450 17.29 24.90 14.97
CA ILE A 450 18.11 24.71 16.17
C ILE A 450 19.11 25.85 16.37
N ARG A 451 19.74 26.32 15.28
CA ARG A 451 20.66 27.48 15.34
C ARG A 451 19.96 28.76 15.77
N SER A 452 18.68 28.93 15.43
CA SER A 452 17.88 30.10 15.77
C SER A 452 17.35 30.12 17.21
N ILE A 453 17.36 28.99 17.93
CA ILE A 453 16.85 28.89 19.30
C ILE A 453 17.64 29.82 20.25
N PRO A 454 17.03 30.86 20.86
CA PRO A 454 17.74 31.82 21.69
C PRO A 454 18.15 31.27 23.05
N SER A 455 17.43 30.27 23.56
CA SER A 455 17.65 29.66 24.88
C SER A 455 18.87 28.74 24.96
N LEU A 456 19.51 28.43 23.83
CA LEU A 456 20.68 27.56 23.76
C LEU A 456 21.93 28.34 23.36
N SER A 457 23.03 28.12 24.09
CA SER A 457 24.36 28.61 23.73
C SER A 457 24.90 27.91 22.48
N ALA A 458 25.95 28.47 21.87
CA ALA A 458 26.60 27.87 20.70
C ALA A 458 27.16 26.47 21.01
N GLN A 459 27.77 26.29 22.19
CA GLN A 459 28.32 25.01 22.62
C GLN A 459 27.23 23.96 22.87
N GLU A 460 26.09 24.37 23.43
CA GLU A 460 24.95 23.47 23.61
C GLU A 460 24.36 23.02 22.27
N LYS A 461 24.23 23.93 21.30
CA LYS A 461 23.75 23.61 19.94
C LYS A 461 24.63 22.57 19.25
N GLU A 462 25.95 22.67 19.39
CA GLU A 462 26.91 21.71 18.83
C GLU A 462 26.89 20.35 19.54
N SER A 463 26.44 20.30 20.80
CA SER A 463 26.40 19.07 21.60
C SER A 463 25.17 18.19 21.35
N LEU A 464 24.16 18.69 20.63
CA LEU A 464 22.91 17.97 20.38
C LEU A 464 23.10 16.80 19.42
N VAL A 465 22.47 15.68 19.75
CA VAL A 465 22.50 14.45 18.95
C VAL A 465 21.09 14.15 18.44
N PRO A 466 20.91 13.84 17.14
CA PRO A 466 19.62 13.48 16.60
C PRO A 466 19.22 12.06 17.01
N ILE A 467 18.01 11.93 17.54
CA ILE A 467 17.33 10.66 17.80
C ILE A 467 16.14 10.58 16.88
N TYR A 468 16.12 9.58 16.02
CA TYR A 468 14.99 9.37 15.14
C TYR A 468 14.03 8.35 15.75
N THR A 469 12.74 8.66 15.73
CA THR A 469 11.69 7.77 16.19
C THR A 469 10.63 7.52 15.13
N THR A 470 10.11 6.31 15.09
CA THR A 470 8.88 5.95 14.39
C THR A 470 7.93 5.35 15.42
N THR A 471 6.79 6.02 15.64
CA THR A 471 5.80 5.60 16.63
C THR A 471 4.58 5.01 15.97
N PHE A 472 4.21 3.79 16.34
CA PHE A 472 3.00 3.11 15.90
C PHE A 472 1.98 3.04 17.03
N TYR A 473 0.70 3.04 16.68
CA TYR A 473 -0.41 2.96 17.64
C TYR A 473 -1.35 1.81 17.30
N ILE A 474 -1.83 1.12 18.34
CA ILE A 474 -2.93 0.15 18.24
C ILE A 474 -4.02 0.57 19.23
N GLY A 475 -5.19 0.96 18.72
CA GLY A 475 -6.37 1.24 19.53
C GLY A 475 -6.94 -0.05 20.11
N LEU A 476 -7.31 -0.04 21.39
CA LEU A 476 -7.78 -1.22 22.11
C LEU A 476 -9.25 -1.03 22.52
N LYS A 477 -10.13 -1.86 21.98
CA LYS A 477 -11.53 -1.96 22.45
C LYS A 477 -11.65 -3.10 23.43
N VAL A 478 -11.84 -2.75 24.70
CA VAL A 478 -12.04 -3.73 25.78
C VAL A 478 -13.54 -3.95 25.98
N GLU A 479 -13.92 -5.17 26.31
CA GLU A 479 -15.30 -5.50 26.68
C GLU A 479 -15.81 -4.62 27.83
N PRO A 480 -17.05 -4.11 27.74
CA PRO A 480 -17.67 -3.39 28.85
C PRO A 480 -17.87 -4.31 30.05
N ILE A 481 -17.89 -3.74 31.25
CA ILE A 481 -18.24 -4.46 32.47
C ILE A 481 -19.73 -4.79 32.42
N THR A 482 -20.10 -6.05 32.64
CA THR A 482 -21.50 -6.51 32.72
C THR A 482 -21.81 -7.00 34.13
N ASP A 483 -23.10 -6.96 34.50
CA ASP A 483 -23.59 -7.44 35.81
C ASP A 483 -23.26 -8.92 36.07
N GLU A 484 -23.05 -9.71 35.01
CA GLU A 484 -22.68 -11.13 35.07
C GLU A 484 -21.19 -11.36 35.38
N SER A 485 -20.36 -10.31 35.40
CA SER A 485 -18.93 -10.42 35.68
C SER A 485 -18.40 -9.25 36.54
N PRO A 486 -18.94 -9.08 37.75
CA PRO A 486 -18.61 -7.96 38.64
C PRO A 486 -17.28 -8.23 39.34
N GLY A 487 -16.17 -7.94 38.65
CA GLY A 487 -14.83 -8.07 39.23
C GLY A 487 -13.84 -7.11 38.57
N PRO A 488 -12.72 -6.77 39.25
CA PRO A 488 -11.66 -5.96 38.65
C PRO A 488 -11.03 -6.69 37.47
N ARG A 489 -11.41 -6.28 36.25
CA ARG A 489 -10.88 -6.80 34.99
C ARG A 489 -9.53 -6.14 34.70
N LYS A 490 -8.43 -6.87 34.80
CA LYS A 490 -7.10 -6.39 34.41
C LYS A 490 -6.73 -6.94 33.02
N LEU A 491 -6.72 -6.06 32.02
CA LEU A 491 -6.24 -6.40 30.68
C LEU A 491 -4.74 -6.76 30.75
N ASN A 492 -4.41 -8.03 30.52
CA ASN A 492 -3.04 -8.51 30.57
C ASN A 492 -2.42 -8.57 29.16
N LEU A 493 -1.64 -7.56 28.82
CA LEU A 493 -0.94 -7.46 27.54
C LEU A 493 0.51 -7.95 27.60
N VAL A 494 0.96 -8.53 28.72
CA VAL A 494 2.38 -8.87 28.94
C VAL A 494 2.87 -9.92 27.94
N TRP A 495 2.14 -11.02 27.77
CA TRP A 495 2.51 -12.09 26.83
C TRP A 495 2.65 -11.60 25.37
N PRO A 496 1.64 -10.96 24.74
CA PRO A 496 1.74 -10.59 23.32
C PRO A 496 2.83 -9.54 23.10
N THR A 497 3.00 -8.58 24.02
CA THR A 497 4.02 -7.52 23.92
C THR A 497 5.44 -8.05 24.12
N SER A 498 5.67 -8.92 25.12
CA SER A 498 6.99 -9.51 25.38
C SER A 498 7.47 -10.37 24.21
N GLU A 499 6.56 -11.20 23.66
CA GLU A 499 6.87 -12.05 22.51
C GLU A 499 7.17 -11.24 21.26
N PHE A 500 6.44 -10.14 21.03
CA PHE A 500 6.71 -9.24 19.91
C PHE A 500 8.06 -8.53 20.06
N LEU A 501 8.38 -8.01 21.25
CA LEU A 501 9.69 -7.40 21.54
C LEU A 501 10.84 -8.40 21.32
N LYS A 502 10.67 -9.64 21.79
CA LYS A 502 11.65 -10.71 21.58
C LYS A 502 11.83 -11.00 20.09
N SER A 503 10.73 -11.16 19.36
CA SER A 503 10.76 -11.38 17.91
C SER A 503 11.51 -10.25 17.19
N ALA A 504 11.16 -8.98 17.44
CA ALA A 504 11.80 -7.83 16.80
C ALA A 504 13.32 -7.82 17.04
N LYS A 505 13.76 -8.08 18.28
CA LYS A 505 15.19 -8.11 18.68
C LYS A 505 15.98 -9.32 18.17
N MET A 506 15.31 -10.34 17.61
CA MET A 506 15.99 -11.48 16.95
C MET A 506 16.46 -11.18 15.53
N TRP A 507 16.27 -9.96 15.04
CA TRP A 507 16.83 -9.56 13.75
C TRP A 507 18.37 -9.57 13.80
N ASP A 508 19.00 -10.15 12.79
CA ASP A 508 20.44 -10.32 12.69
C ASP A 508 21.22 -9.00 12.69
N LYS A 509 20.58 -7.92 12.21
CA LYS A 509 21.15 -6.57 12.21
C LYS A 509 20.78 -5.74 13.43
N TYR A 510 20.03 -6.28 14.39
CA TYR A 510 19.65 -5.54 15.60
C TYR A 510 20.89 -5.24 16.46
N ASP A 511 21.09 -3.97 16.75
CA ASP A 511 22.13 -3.50 17.66
C ASP A 511 21.49 -2.71 18.81
N GLN A 512 21.60 -3.25 20.03
CA GLN A 512 21.01 -2.65 21.22
C GLN A 512 21.61 -1.26 21.56
N ALA A 513 22.83 -0.96 21.12
CA ALA A 513 23.45 0.34 21.37
C ALA A 513 22.87 1.45 20.49
N THR A 514 22.39 1.11 19.29
CA THR A 514 21.96 2.08 18.27
C THR A 514 20.48 1.95 17.89
N MET A 515 19.80 0.89 18.32
CA MET A 515 18.39 0.59 18.00
C MET A 515 17.57 0.30 19.25
N GLY A 516 16.51 1.09 19.45
CA GLY A 516 15.55 0.92 20.53
C GLY A 516 14.18 0.47 20.04
N ILE A 517 13.47 -0.27 20.89
CA ILE A 517 12.03 -0.57 20.73
C ILE A 517 11.38 -0.63 22.11
N THR A 518 10.33 0.14 22.30
CA THR A 518 9.57 0.23 23.56
C THR A 518 8.08 0.12 23.28
N ILE A 519 7.33 -0.52 24.19
CA ILE A 519 5.88 -0.63 24.11
C ILE A 519 5.27 -0.08 25.39
N LYS A 520 4.29 0.82 25.27
CA LYS A 520 3.57 1.43 26.38
C LYS A 520 2.07 1.28 26.20
N ASN A 521 1.36 0.98 27.29
CA ASN A 521 -0.10 1.08 27.33
C ASN A 521 -0.48 2.48 27.80
N LEU A 522 -1.21 3.22 26.97
CA LEU A 522 -1.66 4.58 27.22
C LEU A 522 -3.17 4.62 27.36
N LYS A 523 -3.67 5.52 28.21
CA LYS A 523 -5.06 5.97 28.16
C LYS A 523 -5.18 6.96 27.00
N GLY A 524 -6.35 7.06 26.38
CA GLY A 524 -6.61 8.03 25.31
C GLY A 524 -6.31 9.46 25.74
N SER A 525 -6.59 9.81 27.01
CA SER A 525 -6.28 11.11 27.60
C SER A 525 -4.78 11.41 27.76
N MET A 526 -3.90 10.44 27.50
CA MET A 526 -2.44 10.59 27.55
C MET A 526 -1.81 10.58 26.15
N LEU A 527 -2.63 10.54 25.09
CA LEU A 527 -2.13 10.73 23.74
C LEU A 527 -1.63 12.19 23.58
N PRO A 528 -0.58 12.42 22.79
CA PRO A 528 -0.16 13.76 22.42
C PRO A 528 -1.30 14.55 21.74
N ASP A 529 -1.52 15.80 22.14
CA ASP A 529 -2.62 16.65 21.64
C ASP A 529 -2.59 16.82 20.10
N GLU A 530 -1.39 16.88 19.53
CA GLU A 530 -1.12 16.92 18.09
C GLU A 530 -1.71 15.74 17.29
N LEU A 531 -2.07 14.63 17.96
CA LEU A 531 -2.72 13.49 17.30
C LEU A 531 -4.25 13.64 17.25
N GLY A 532 -4.84 14.46 18.12
CA GLY A 532 -6.29 14.63 18.27
C GLY A 532 -6.87 15.80 17.49
N SER A 533 -6.09 16.87 17.29
CA SER A 533 -6.47 18.06 16.52
C SER A 533 -5.59 18.20 15.29
N GLU A 534 -6.19 18.21 14.10
CA GLU A 534 -5.51 18.54 12.84
C GLU A 534 -4.19 17.81 12.61
N ILE A 535 -4.23 16.48 12.50
CA ILE A 535 -3.38 15.89 11.47
C ILE A 535 -4.03 16.23 10.12
N ASN A 536 -3.97 17.51 9.76
CA ASN A 536 -3.97 17.96 8.38
C ASN A 536 -2.71 17.33 7.76
N PHE A 537 -2.79 16.04 7.44
CA PHE A 537 -2.02 15.53 6.33
C PHE A 537 -2.53 16.32 5.14
N SER A 538 -1.85 17.44 4.86
CA SER A 538 -1.57 17.79 3.49
C SER A 538 -1.24 16.47 2.81
N LEU A 539 -2.15 16.02 1.95
CA LEU A 539 -1.91 14.95 0.98
C LEU A 539 -0.89 15.46 -0.04
N HIS A 540 0.22 16.03 0.43
CA HIS A 540 1.44 16.18 -0.34
C HIS A 540 2.04 14.79 -0.41
N PHE A 541 1.63 14.07 -1.46
CA PHE A 541 2.45 13.05 -2.08
C PHE A 541 3.74 13.73 -2.56
N GLN A 542 4.73 13.84 -1.67
CA GLN A 542 6.14 14.08 -1.96
C GLN A 542 6.86 13.33 -0.82
N GLY A 543 7.66 12.30 -1.03
CA GLY A 543 8.46 11.97 -2.20
C GLY A 543 8.27 10.56 -2.73
#